data_AF-R7QWX1-F1
#
_entry.id   AF-R7QWX1-F1
#
_cell.length_a   1.000
_cell.length_b   1.000
_cell.length_c   1.000
_cell.angle_alpha   90.00
_cell.angle_beta   90.00
_cell.angle_gamma   90.00
#
_symmetry.space_group_name_H-M   'P 1'
#
loop_
_entity.id
_entity.type
_entity.pdbx_description
1 polymer ?
#
loop_
_entity_poly.entity_id
_entity_poly.type
_entity_poly.pdbx_seq_one_letter_code
_entity_poly.pdbx_strand_id
1 'polypeptide(L)'
;MLKKIPQITVFSATEKFGFTFRMKEEEKKAAAAYYTNYLKEIGQLVKKEHYDLLVLDEAVGACSSGMIKEEELLSFLDHRPDGLEVVLTGRNPSAALRERSDYDSEIRKEKHPFDRGITGRDGIER
;
A
#
# COMPACT_ATOMS: atom_id res chain seq x y z
N MET A 1 11.10 -1.13 13.96
CA MET A 1 12.33 -1.81 13.53
C MET A 1 12.94 -1.12 12.32
N LEU A 2 12.21 -0.98 11.21
CA LEU A 2 12.70 -0.34 9.97
C LEU A 2 13.20 1.11 10.13
N LYS A 3 12.50 1.94 10.91
CA LYS A 3 12.90 3.35 11.20
C LYS A 3 14.30 3.53 11.82
N LYS A 4 14.92 2.44 12.30
CA LYS A 4 16.27 2.48 12.89
C LYS A 4 17.38 2.23 11.85
N ILE A 5 17.03 1.81 10.64
CA ILE A 5 17.98 1.53 9.57
C ILE A 5 18.20 2.84 8.80
N PRO A 6 19.42 3.41 8.76
CA PRO A 6 19.65 4.74 8.19
C PRO A 6 19.25 4.90 6.72
N GLN A 7 19.30 3.82 5.95
CA GLN A 7 18.97 3.82 4.52
C GLN A 7 17.47 3.63 4.24
N ILE A 8 16.65 3.41 5.27
CA ILE A 8 15.21 3.18 5.11
C ILE A 8 14.43 4.35 5.67
N THR A 9 13.77 5.07 4.77
CA THR A 9 12.77 6.07 5.15
C THR A 9 11.41 5.40 5.28
N VAL A 10 10.80 5.50 6.46
CA VAL A 10 9.45 4.95 6.69
C VAL A 10 8.44 6.08 6.67
N PHE A 11 7.61 6.10 5.63
CA PHE A 11 6.44 6.96 5.54
C PHE A 11 5.25 6.29 6.23
N SER A 12 4.65 6.99 7.19
CA SER A 12 3.47 6.52 7.91
C SER A 12 2.39 7.58 7.81
N ALA A 13 1.18 7.17 7.42
CA ALA A 13 0.01 8.03 7.47
C ALA A 13 -0.08 8.70 8.86
N THR A 14 -0.24 10.02 8.84
CA THR A 14 -0.38 10.85 10.03
C THR A 14 -1.79 10.77 10.61
N GLU A 15 -2.79 10.48 9.77
CA GLU A 15 -4.18 10.32 10.17
C GLU A 15 -4.61 8.85 10.19
N LYS A 16 -5.55 8.53 11.10
CA LYS A 16 -6.10 7.18 11.26
C LYS A 16 -7.62 7.22 11.23
N PHE A 17 -8.20 6.57 10.25
CA PHE A 17 -9.66 6.51 10.07
C PHE A 17 -10.30 5.25 10.68
N GLY A 18 -9.50 4.28 11.13
CA GLY A 18 -9.99 3.01 11.67
C GLY A 18 -10.34 2.00 10.56
N PHE A 19 -11.30 1.12 10.83
CA PHE A 19 -11.67 0.03 9.90
C PHE A 19 -12.66 0.51 8.83
N THR A 20 -12.33 0.30 7.55
CA THR A 20 -13.14 0.74 6.40
C THR A 20 -14.59 0.25 6.44
N PHE A 21 -14.83 -0.98 6.90
CA PHE A 21 -16.17 -1.55 7.04
C PHE A 21 -17.02 -0.95 8.17
N ARG A 22 -16.42 -0.12 9.04
CA ARG A 22 -17.12 0.59 10.13
C ARG A 22 -17.31 2.08 9.84
N MET A 23 -16.76 2.60 8.74
CA MET A 23 -16.83 4.01 8.38
C MET A 23 -18.18 4.38 7.75
N LYS A 24 -18.66 5.58 8.06
CA LYS A 24 -19.74 6.25 7.31
C LYS A 24 -19.23 6.74 5.96
N GLU A 25 -20.13 7.07 5.05
CA GLU A 25 -19.77 7.52 3.70
C GLU A 25 -18.95 8.81 3.70
N GLU A 26 -19.23 9.74 4.61
CA GLU A 26 -18.45 10.97 4.77
C GLU A 26 -17.01 10.67 5.23
N GLU A 27 -16.86 9.75 6.18
CA GLU A 27 -15.55 9.31 6.69
C GLU A 27 -14.76 8.58 5.60
N LYS A 28 -15.41 7.73 4.81
CA LYS A 28 -14.78 7.06 3.66
C LYS A 28 -14.30 8.08 2.63
N LYS A 29 -15.10 9.09 2.31
CA LYS A 29 -14.71 10.15 1.36
C LYS A 29 -13.51 10.96 1.89
N ALA A 30 -13.51 11.30 3.18
CA ALA A 30 -12.40 12.00 3.81
C ALA A 30 -11.13 11.14 3.82
N ALA A 31 -11.23 9.87 4.19
CA ALA A 31 -10.15 8.91 4.15
C ALA A 31 -9.60 8.74 2.73
N ALA A 32 -10.48 8.60 1.74
CA ALA A 32 -10.12 8.44 0.35
C ALA A 32 -9.32 9.64 -0.19
N ALA A 33 -9.79 10.85 0.11
CA ALA A 33 -9.10 12.08 -0.26
C ALA A 33 -7.73 12.17 0.43
N TYR A 34 -7.66 11.84 1.72
CA TYR A 34 -6.43 11.86 2.50
C TYR A 34 -5.38 10.91 1.93
N TYR A 35 -5.68 9.62 1.79
CA TYR A 35 -4.69 8.64 1.33
C TYR A 35 -4.31 8.85 -0.14
N THR A 36 -5.23 9.33 -0.98
CA THR A 36 -4.90 9.70 -2.36
C THR A 36 -3.91 10.88 -2.40
N ASN A 37 -4.10 11.90 -1.56
CA ASN A 37 -3.14 13.00 -1.47
C ASN A 37 -1.80 12.53 -0.87
N TYR A 38 -1.85 11.63 0.10
CA TYR A 38 -0.65 11.05 0.70
C TYR A 38 0.19 10.28 -0.32
N LEU A 39 -0.44 9.54 -1.24
CA LEU A 39 0.25 8.90 -2.37
C LEU A 39 0.94 9.93 -3.28
N LYS A 40 0.29 11.07 -3.54
CA LYS A 40 0.90 12.16 -4.33
C LYS A 40 2.13 12.75 -3.65
N GLU A 41 2.06 12.98 -2.34
CA GLU A 41 3.19 13.45 -1.54
C GLU A 41 4.37 12.48 -1.59
N ILE A 42 4.11 11.18 -1.44
CA ILE A 42 5.12 10.13 -1.61
C ILE A 42 5.72 10.21 -3.01
N GLY A 43 4.89 10.35 -4.05
CA GLY A 43 5.32 10.47 -5.44
C GLY A 43 6.27 11.65 -5.68
N GLN A 44 6.04 12.79 -5.03
CA GLN A 44 6.94 13.95 -5.10
C GLN A 44 8.24 13.71 -4.35
N LEU A 45 8.17 13.07 -3.19
CA LEU A 45 9.36 12.78 -2.40
C LEU A 45 10.28 11.78 -3.11
N VAL A 46 9.73 10.72 -3.70
CA VAL A 46 10.56 9.71 -4.37
C VAL A 46 11.31 10.30 -5.56
N LYS A 47 10.69 11.26 -6.25
CA LYS A 47 11.32 12.08 -7.29
C LYS A 47 12.44 12.97 -6.76
N LYS A 48 12.25 13.58 -5.59
CA LYS A 48 13.18 14.55 -5.01
C LYS A 48 14.41 13.91 -4.37
N GLU A 49 14.23 12.80 -3.66
CA GLU A 49 15.27 12.19 -2.84
C GLU A 49 15.96 10.99 -3.52
N HIS A 50 15.56 10.66 -4.76
CA HIS A 50 16.19 9.63 -5.61
C HIS A 50 16.25 8.24 -4.94
N TYR A 51 15.11 7.73 -4.48
CA TYR A 51 15.03 6.36 -3.95
C TYR A 51 15.14 5.31 -5.06
N ASP A 52 15.80 4.19 -4.76
CA ASP A 52 15.88 3.04 -5.66
C ASP A 52 14.66 2.11 -5.55
N LEU A 53 14.03 2.03 -4.36
CA LEU A 53 12.92 1.13 -4.07
C LEU A 53 11.83 1.81 -3.22
N LEU A 54 10.59 1.74 -3.70
CA LEU A 54 9.39 2.12 -2.96
C LEU A 54 8.52 0.90 -2.67
N VAL A 55 8.25 0.63 -1.39
CA VAL A 55 7.31 -0.41 -0.97
C VAL A 55 6.01 0.25 -0.49
N LEU A 56 4.93 0.01 -1.22
CA LEU A 56 3.58 0.46 -0.85
C LEU A 56 2.81 -0.74 -0.27
N ASP A 57 2.92 -0.88 1.05
CA ASP A 57 2.27 -1.95 1.78
C ASP A 57 0.74 -1.75 1.81
N GLU A 58 -0.01 -2.79 1.44
CA GLU A 58 -1.47 -2.86 1.32
C GLU A 58 -2.09 -1.83 0.34
N ALA A 59 -1.32 -1.34 -0.63
CA ALA A 59 -1.83 -0.42 -1.66
C ALA A 59 -2.96 -1.03 -2.49
N VAL A 60 -2.88 -2.33 -2.80
CA VAL A 60 -3.94 -3.03 -3.54
C VAL A 60 -5.23 -3.09 -2.70
N GLY A 61 -5.10 -3.36 -1.40
CA GLY A 61 -6.21 -3.32 -0.45
C GLY A 61 -6.83 -1.91 -0.35
N ALA A 62 -6.00 -0.88 -0.36
CA ALA A 62 -6.45 0.50 -0.32
C ALA A 62 -7.22 0.91 -1.59
N CYS A 63 -6.77 0.49 -2.78
CA CYS A 63 -7.52 0.72 -4.03
C CYS A 63 -8.85 -0.04 -4.05
N SER A 64 -8.85 -1.34 -3.73
CA SER A 64 -10.06 -2.16 -3.73
C SER A 64 -11.12 -1.72 -2.71
N SER A 65 -10.71 -1.04 -1.63
CA SER A 65 -11.61 -0.46 -0.63
C SER A 65 -12.00 1.00 -0.93
N GLY A 66 -11.53 1.57 -2.03
CA GLY A 66 -11.81 2.96 -2.44
C GLY A 66 -11.09 4.02 -1.58
N MET A 67 -10.12 3.60 -0.76
CA MET A 67 -9.31 4.51 0.07
C MET A 67 -8.22 5.20 -0.75
N ILE A 68 -7.75 4.59 -1.84
CA ILE A 68 -6.92 5.25 -2.84
C ILE A 68 -7.65 5.19 -4.15
N LYS A 69 -7.74 6.33 -4.83
CA LYS A 69 -8.19 6.38 -6.23
C LYS A 69 -7.21 5.61 -7.10
N GLU A 70 -7.66 4.49 -7.68
CA GLU A 70 -6.80 3.60 -8.45
C GLU A 70 -6.19 4.33 -9.65
N GLU A 71 -6.92 5.24 -10.28
CA GLU A 71 -6.41 6.06 -11.38
C GLU A 71 -5.17 6.90 -10.99
N GLU A 72 -5.07 7.34 -9.74
CA GLU A 72 -3.93 8.11 -9.24
C GLU A 72 -2.73 7.19 -8.98
N LEU A 73 -2.97 5.95 -8.53
CA LEU A 73 -1.90 4.95 -8.40
C LEU A 73 -1.37 4.52 -9.76
N LEU A 74 -2.25 4.24 -10.73
CA LEU A 74 -1.85 3.90 -12.09
C LEU A 74 -1.06 5.05 -12.72
N SER A 75 -1.54 6.29 -12.58
CA SER A 75 -0.83 7.48 -13.06
C SER A 75 0.55 7.63 -12.42
N PHE A 76 0.69 7.38 -11.12
CA PHE A 76 1.99 7.37 -10.44
C PHE A 76 2.93 6.32 -11.02
N LEU A 77 2.46 5.08 -11.21
CA LEU A 77 3.27 3.98 -11.75
C LEU A 77 3.75 4.28 -13.17
N ASP A 78 2.88 4.87 -13.99
CA ASP A 78 3.17 5.23 -15.39
C ASP A 78 4.16 6.40 -15.50
N HIS A 79 4.28 7.25 -14.48
CA HIS A 79 5.14 8.46 -14.48
C HIS A 79 6.20 8.46 -13.35
N ARG A 80 6.54 7.30 -12.82
CA ARG A 80 7.57 7.16 -11.79
C ARG A 80 8.95 7.50 -12.37
N PRO A 81 9.92 7.93 -11.55
CA PRO A 81 11.30 8.15 -12.00
C PRO A 81 11.91 6.90 -12.63
N ASP A 82 12.75 7.09 -13.65
CA ASP A 82 13.58 6.01 -14.18
C ASP A 82 14.48 5.44 -13.07
N GLY A 83 14.54 4.12 -12.97
CA GLY A 83 15.32 3.40 -11.96
C GLY A 83 14.62 3.19 -10.61
N LEU A 84 13.44 3.78 -10.38
CA LEU A 84 12.63 3.46 -9.19
C LEU A 84 11.90 2.12 -9.37
N GLU A 85 12.26 1.15 -8.54
CA GLU A 85 11.51 -0.09 -8.35
C GLU A 85 10.32 0.14 -7.41
N VAL A 86 9.17 -0.45 -7.72
CA VAL A 86 7.94 -0.30 -6.92
C VAL A 86 7.37 -1.67 -6.57
N VAL A 87 7.18 -1.92 -5.27
CA VAL A 87 6.54 -3.12 -4.75
C VAL A 87 5.17 -2.74 -4.20
N LEU A 88 4.13 -3.39 -4.70
CA LEU A 88 2.77 -3.28 -4.19
C LEU A 88 2.41 -4.58 -3.47
N THR A 89 1.81 -4.48 -2.28
CA THR A 89 1.26 -5.64 -1.58
C THR A 89 -0.25 -5.51 -1.41
N GLY A 90 -0.89 -6.64 -1.13
CA GLY A 90 -2.33 -6.75 -0.87
C GLY A 90 -2.98 -7.84 -1.71
N ARG A 91 -4.31 -7.93 -1.64
CA ARG A 91 -5.07 -9.04 -2.22
C ARG A 91 -5.85 -8.60 -3.44
N ASN A 92 -5.97 -9.50 -4.42
CA ASN A 92 -6.83 -9.34 -5.60
C ASN A 92 -6.54 -8.05 -6.39
N PRO A 93 -5.31 -7.84 -6.91
CA PRO A 93 -5.03 -6.68 -7.75
C PRO A 93 -5.91 -6.65 -8.99
N SER A 94 -6.32 -5.45 -9.39
CA SER A 94 -7.09 -5.23 -10.60
C SER A 94 -6.33 -5.68 -11.84
N ALA A 95 -7.04 -5.92 -12.94
CA ALA A 95 -6.40 -6.22 -14.21
C ALA A 95 -5.43 -5.12 -14.65
N ALA A 96 -5.77 -3.85 -14.42
CA ALA A 96 -4.94 -2.71 -14.79
C ALA A 96 -3.61 -2.64 -14.02
N LEU A 97 -3.62 -3.05 -12.74
CA LEU A 97 -2.39 -3.17 -11.94
C LEU A 97 -1.55 -4.36 -12.39
N ARG A 98 -2.15 -5.53 -12.64
CA ARG A 98 -1.46 -6.72 -13.12
C ARG A 98 -0.82 -6.51 -14.49
N GLU A 99 -1.51 -5.81 -15.39
CA GLU A 99 -0.99 -5.52 -16.73
C GLU A 99 0.26 -4.63 -16.70
N ARG A 100 0.40 -3.78 -15.68
CA ARG A 100 1.57 -2.89 -15.50
C ARG A 100 2.71 -3.51 -14.71
N SER A 101 2.49 -4.63 -14.04
CA SER A 101 3.52 -5.26 -13.20
C SER A 101 4.46 -6.11 -14.04
N ASP A 102 5.76 -5.90 -13.88
CA ASP A 102 6.79 -6.81 -14.43
C ASP A 102 6.79 -8.16 -13.71
N TYR A 103 6.47 -8.15 -12.41
CA TYR A 103 6.33 -9.33 -11.56
C TYR A 103 4.97 -9.37 -10.86
N ASP A 104 4.27 -10.50 -10.97
CA ASP A 104 3.02 -10.79 -10.26
C ASP A 104 3.19 -12.10 -9.48
N SER A 105 3.31 -11.99 -8.15
CA SER A 105 3.51 -13.12 -7.24
C SER A 105 2.31 -13.32 -6.33
N GLU A 106 1.68 -14.49 -6.42
CA GLU A 106 0.51 -14.84 -5.62
C GLU A 106 0.88 -15.75 -4.44
N ILE A 107 0.62 -15.28 -3.21
CA ILE A 107 0.72 -16.11 -2.01
C ILE A 107 -0.65 -16.75 -1.73
N ARG A 108 -0.73 -18.08 -1.90
CA ARG A 108 -1.94 -18.87 -1.62
C ARG A 108 -1.90 -19.47 -0.22
N LYS A 109 -3.02 -19.33 0.51
CA LYS A 109 -3.17 -19.87 1.87
C LYS A 109 -3.47 -21.38 1.82
N GLU A 110 -2.42 -22.20 1.69
CA GLU A 110 -2.53 -23.67 1.79
C GLU A 110 -2.85 -24.13 3.21
N LYS A 111 -2.25 -23.46 4.21
CA LYS A 111 -2.51 -23.68 5.65
C LYS A 111 -2.15 -22.43 6.43
N HIS A 112 -2.89 -22.14 7.50
CA HIS A 112 -2.58 -21.03 8.40
C HIS A 112 -2.85 -21.41 9.86
N PRO A 113 -2.05 -20.97 10.84
CA PRO A 113 -2.31 -21.22 12.27
C PRO A 113 -3.71 -20.80 12.72
N PHE A 114 -4.24 -19.74 12.12
CA PHE A 114 -5.62 -19.29 12.32
C PHE A 114 -6.68 -20.36 12.02
N ASP A 115 -6.43 -21.26 11.07
CA ASP A 115 -7.35 -22.37 10.75
C ASP A 115 -7.47 -23.36 11.93
N ARG A 116 -6.53 -23.32 12.89
CA ARG A 116 -6.57 -24.08 14.16
C ARG A 116 -6.93 -23.20 15.37
N GLY A 117 -7.46 -22.01 15.15
CA GLY A 117 -7.84 -21.07 16.21
C GLY A 117 -6.69 -20.32 16.88
N ILE A 118 -5.46 -20.43 16.36
CA ILE A 118 -4.31 -19.66 16.87
C ILE A 118 -4.41 -18.23 16.34
N THR A 119 -4.55 -17.27 17.25
CA THR A 119 -4.61 -15.84 16.91
C THR A 119 -3.21 -15.24 16.71
N GLY A 120 -3.14 -13.97 16.30
CA GLY A 120 -1.88 -13.30 15.99
C GLY A 120 -0.91 -13.27 17.16
N ARG A 121 0.37 -13.56 16.87
CA ARG A 121 1.47 -13.71 17.81
C ARG A 121 2.43 -12.52 17.69
N ASP A 122 2.95 -12.08 18.82
CA ASP A 122 3.91 -10.97 18.88
C ASP A 122 5.21 -11.32 18.15
N GLY A 123 5.68 -10.40 17.31
CA GLY A 123 6.86 -10.60 16.47
C GLY A 123 6.60 -11.42 15.20
N ILE A 124 5.38 -11.92 14.98
CA ILE A 124 5.00 -12.65 13.76
C ILE A 124 3.85 -11.96 13.03
N GLU A 125 2.67 -11.86 13.65
CA GLU A 125 1.51 -11.15 13.10
C GLU A 125 1.26 -9.79 13.77
N ARG A 126 1.88 -9.54 14.92
CA ARG A 126 1.76 -8.31 15.73
C ARG A 126 3.11 -7.65 15.97
#